data_AF-A0A396GKH1-F1
#
_entry.id   AF-A0A396GKH1-F1
#
_cell.length_a   1.000
_cell.length_b   1.000
_cell.length_c   1.000
_cell.angle_alpha   90.00
_cell.angle_beta   90.00
_cell.angle_gamma   90.00
#
_symmetry.space_group_name_H-M   'P 1'
#
loop_
_entity.id
_entity.type
_entity.pdbx_description
1 polymer ?
#
loop_
_entity_poly.entity_id
_entity_poly.type
_entity_poly.pdbx_seq_one_letter_code
_entity_poly.pdbx_strand_id
1 'polypeptide(L)' 'MQTMRNMNLVYMFVYAFIIFLSIHFPPRIKCNTEADCPQRFDNIVECLFGICHFYIK' A
#
# COMPACT_ATOMS: atom_id res chain seq x y z
N MET A 1 -12.59 -29.44 -20.26
CA MET A 1 -11.71 -28.29 -20.57
C MET A 1 -12.39 -26.90 -20.43
N GLN A 2 -13.65 -26.79 -19.97
CA GLN A 2 -14.29 -25.48 -19.73
C GLN A 2 -14.04 -24.92 -18.31
N THR A 3 -13.89 -25.79 -17.30
CA THR A 3 -13.60 -25.42 -15.91
C THR A 3 -12.25 -24.71 -15.72
N MET A 4 -11.21 -25.14 -16.43
CA MET A 4 -9.87 -24.52 -16.36
C MET A 4 -9.81 -23.11 -16.96
N ARG A 5 -10.65 -22.82 -17.97
CA ARG A 5 -10.71 -21.49 -18.59
C ARG A 5 -11.42 -20.47 -17.68
N ASN A 6 -12.43 -20.93 -16.94
CA ASN A 6 -13.15 -20.08 -15.99
C ASN A 6 -12.29 -19.77 -14.75
N MET A 7 -11.51 -20.74 -14.26
CA MET A 7 -10.52 -20.51 -13.19
C MET A 7 -9.48 -19.46 -13.57
N ASN A 8 -8.95 -19.50 -14.80
CA ASN A 8 -7.98 -18.49 -15.26
C ASN A 8 -8.56 -17.07 -15.26
N LEU A 9 -9.83 -16.89 -15.66
CA LEU A 9 -10.51 -15.60 -15.61
C LEU A 9 -10.68 -15.10 -14.16
N VAL A 10 -11.03 -15.99 -13.23
CA VAL A 10 -11.14 -15.68 -11.80
C VAL A 10 -9.78 -15.27 -11.23
N TYR A 11 -8.71 -16.02 -11.52
CA TYR A 11 -7.36 -15.66 -11.06
C TYR A 11 -6.89 -14.31 -11.61
N MET A 12 -7.15 -14.04 -12.89
CA MET A 12 -6.79 -12.77 -13.52
C MET A 12 -7.55 -11.59 -12.89
N PHE A 13 -8.82 -11.78 -12.54
CA PHE A 13 -9.62 -10.78 -11.83
C PHE A 13 -9.11 -10.53 -10.41
N VAL A 14 -8.85 -11.59 -9.64
CA VAL A 14 -8.30 -11.48 -8.28
C VAL A 14 -6.95 -10.76 -8.30
N TYR A 15 -6.08 -11.10 -9.25
CA TYR A 15 -4.78 -10.47 -9.38
C TYR A 15 -4.88 -8.97 -9.73
N ALA A 16 -5.75 -8.62 -10.69
CA ALA A 16 -6.01 -7.22 -11.03
C ALA A 16 -6.59 -6.43 -9.84
N PHE A 17 -7.46 -7.05 -9.06
CA PHE A 17 -8.04 -6.44 -7.86
C PHE A 17 -6.99 -6.20 -6.76
N ILE A 18 -6.10 -7.17 -6.52
CA ILE A 18 -4.99 -7.02 -5.56
C ILE A 18 -4.05 -5.88 -5.99
N ILE A 19 -3.72 -5.78 -7.29
CA ILE A 19 -2.91 -4.69 -7.82
C ILE A 19 -3.61 -3.33 -7.60
N PHE A 20 -4.89 -3.23 -7.96
CA PHE A 20 -5.67 -2.02 -7.79
C PHE A 20 -5.69 -1.55 -6.33
N LEU A 21 -5.94 -2.48 -5.39
CA LEU A 21 -5.91 -2.18 -3.96
C LEU A 21 -4.53 -1.74 -3.49
N SER A 22 -3.46 -2.36 -3.97
CA SER A 22 -2.08 -2.03 -3.59
C SER A 22 -1.65 -0.64 -4.07
N ILE A 23 -2.15 -0.21 -5.24
CA ILE A 23 -1.90 1.14 -5.76
C ILE A 23 -2.69 2.18 -4.95
N HIS A 24 -3.95 1.88 -4.63
CA HIS A 24 -4.82 2.85 -3.95
C HIS A 24 -4.50 2.99 -2.45
N PHE A 25 -4.03 1.91 -1.82
CA PHE A 25 -3.66 1.87 -0.42
C PHE A 25 -2.16 1.59 -0.30
N PRO A 26 -1.31 2.62 -0.46
CA PRO A 26 0.11 2.45 -0.21
C PRO A 26 0.33 1.93 1.22
N PRO A 27 1.32 1.06 1.44
CA PRO A 27 1.60 0.50 2.75
C PRO A 27 1.86 1.63 3.74
N ARG A 28 0.96 1.79 4.70
CA ARG A 28 1.10 2.77 5.78
C ARG A 28 2.16 2.25 6.73
N ILE A 29 3.26 2.99 6.86
CA ILE A 29 4.36 2.64 7.76
C ILE A 29 3.89 2.92 9.19
N LYS A 30 3.88 1.88 10.03
CA LYS A 30 3.55 2.01 11.44
C LYS A 30 4.70 2.71 12.16
N CYS A 31 4.39 3.64 13.05
CA CYS A 31 5.37 4.34 13.88
C CYS A 31 4.87 4.43 15.32
N ASN A 32 5.79 4.58 16.26
CA ASN A 32 5.48 4.94 17.64
C ASN A 32 6.02 6.34 17.97
N THR A 33 7.13 6.70 17.32
CA THR A 33 7.78 8.01 17.37
C THR A 33 8.14 8.47 15.96
N GLU A 34 8.41 9.76 15.77
CA GLU A 34 8.82 10.32 14.47
C GLU A 34 10.13 9.70 13.94
N ALA A 35 10.99 9.22 14.83
CA ALA A 35 12.24 8.54 14.49
C ALA A 35 12.04 7.15 13.85
N ASP A 36 10.86 6.53 14.02
CA ASP A 36 10.54 5.24 13.38
C ASP A 36 10.22 5.41 11.89
N CYS A 37 9.93 6.64 11.45
CA CYS A 37 9.55 6.91 10.07
C CYS A 37 10.79 7.19 9.22
N PRO A 38 10.87 6.64 7.99
CA PRO A 38 12.02 6.88 7.13
C PRO A 38 12.04 8.36 6.70
N GLN A 39 13.08 9.09 7.11
CA GLN A 39 13.31 10.43 6.62
C GLN A 39 13.62 10.37 5.12
N ARG A 40 12.67 10.84 4.29
CA ARG A 40 12.96 11.23 2.90
C ARG A 40 13.36 12.69 2.91
N PHE A 41 14.47 12.99 2.24
CA PHE A 41 15.22 14.25 2.28
C PHE A 41 14.42 15.56 2.13
N ASP A 42 13.19 15.53 1.63
CA ASP A 42 12.36 16.74 1.40
C ASP A 42 10.94 16.69 2.02
N ASN A 43 10.60 15.62 2.75
CA ASN A 43 9.26 15.48 3.33
C ASN A 43 9.28 15.72 4.84
N ILE A 44 8.36 16.55 5.34
CA ILE A 44 8.06 16.59 6.78
C ILE A 44 7.37 15.28 7.12
N VAL A 45 7.93 14.55 8.08
CA VAL A 45 7.42 13.23 8.49
C VAL A 45 6.87 13.31 9.90
N GLU A 46 5.56 13.15 10.04
CA GLU A 46 4.89 13.15 11.33
C GLU A 46 4.31 11.76 11.63
N CYS A 47 4.41 11.33 12.89
CA CYS A 47 3.76 10.10 13.34
C CYS A 47 2.37 10.43 13.92
N LEU A 48 1.32 10.21 13.12
CA LEU A 48 -0.07 10.48 13.49
C LEU A 48 -0.84 9.17 13.62
N PHE A 49 -1.53 8.98 14.76
CA PHE A 49 -2.29 7.76 15.06
C PHE A 49 -1.49 6.46 14.88
N GLY A 50 -0.19 6.51 15.14
CA GLY A 50 0.73 5.38 14.98
C GLY A 50 1.09 5.06 13.53
N ILE A 51 0.92 6.02 12.62
CA ILE A 51 1.21 5.90 11.19
C ILE A 51 2.06 7.10 10.73
N CYS A 52 3.06 6.84 9.89
CA CYS A 52 3.87 7.88 9.27
C CYS A 52 3.08 8.63 8.20
N HIS A 53 2.95 9.94 8.38
CA HIS A 53 2.41 10.89 7.42
C HIS A 53 3.56 11.66 6.78
N PHE A 54 3.60 11.68 5.45
CA PHE A 54 4.60 12.41 4.68
C PHE A 54 3.95 13.63 4.04
N TYR A 55 4.39 14.81 4.42
CA TYR A 55 3.96 16.08 3.83
C TYR A 55 5.05 16.61 2.92
N ILE A 56 4.69 16.92 1.68
CA ILE A 56 5.56 17.66 0.76
C ILE A 56 5.42 19.14 1.13
N LYS A 57 6.54 19.81 1.39
CA LYS A 57 6.56 21.24 1.71
C LYS A 57 6.12 22.11 0.54
#